data_AF-A0A7V9PMI6-F1
#
_entry.id   AF-A0A7V9PMI6-F1
#
_cell.length_a   1.000
_cell.length_b   1.000
_cell.length_c   1.000
_cell.angle_alpha   90.00
_cell.angle_beta   90.00
_cell.angle_gamma   90.00
#
_symmetry.space_group_name_H-M   'P 1'
#
loop_
_entity.id
_entity.type
_entity.pdbx_description
1 polymer ?
#
loop_
_entity_poly.entity_id
_entity_poly.type
_entity_poly.pdbx_seq_one_letter_code
_entity_poly.pdbx_strand_id
1 'polypeptide(L)'
;MVEPEAGALREELERWSGYVSSALLLTEAVGAAARYGHEYAEHAREGLKGLSLLPVDQGVLELAAELEPTTLRSLDAIHLATALSLGTDLGVLVAYDE
;
A
#
# COMPACT_ATOMS: atom_id res chain seq x y z
N MET A 1 18.15 -4.51 -8.34
CA MET A 1 17.49 -5.64 -9.04
C MET A 1 16.02 -5.27 -9.18
N VAL A 2 15.38 -5.70 -10.26
CA VAL A 2 13.92 -5.51 -10.43
C VAL A 2 13.24 -6.71 -9.80
N GLU A 3 12.20 -6.48 -8.99
CA GLU A 3 11.39 -7.53 -8.39
C GLU A 3 10.76 -8.42 -9.47
N PRO A 4 10.67 -9.75 -9.29
CA PRO A 4 10.02 -10.64 -10.25
C PRO A 4 8.59 -10.23 -10.61
N GLU A 5 7.84 -9.74 -9.63
CA GLU A 5 6.43 -9.34 -9.73
C GLU A 5 6.25 -8.01 -10.48
N ALA A 6 7.32 -7.22 -10.64
CA ALA A 6 7.22 -5.85 -11.16
C ALA A 6 6.67 -5.77 -12.59
N GLY A 7 6.81 -6.82 -13.40
CA GLY A 7 6.20 -6.90 -14.73
C GLY A 7 4.68 -7.06 -14.63
N ALA A 8 4.25 -8.11 -13.93
CA ALA A 8 2.84 -8.43 -13.73
C ALA A 8 2.09 -7.30 -13.00
N LEU A 9 2.74 -6.65 -12.02
CA LEU A 9 2.15 -5.50 -11.32
C LEU A 9 1.86 -4.35 -12.29
N ARG A 10 2.80 -4.00 -13.19
CA ARG A 10 2.58 -2.92 -14.16
C ARG A 10 1.41 -3.24 -15.09
N GLU A 11 1.34 -4.47 -15.59
CA GLU A 11 0.23 -4.91 -16.46
C GLU A 11 -1.12 -4.83 -15.75
N GLU A 12 -1.20 -5.23 -14.47
CA GLU A 12 -2.45 -5.12 -13.71
C GLU A 12 -2.81 -3.65 -13.44
N LEU A 13 -1.84 -2.80 -13.08
CA LEU A 13 -2.08 -1.38 -12.83
C LEU A 13 -2.65 -0.68 -14.07
N GLU A 14 -2.15 -0.99 -15.28
CA GLU A 14 -2.65 -0.41 -16.54
C GLU A 14 -4.15 -0.62 -16.79
N ARG A 15 -4.79 -1.57 -16.09
CA ARG A 15 -6.23 -1.84 -16.20
C ARG A 15 -7.09 -0.86 -15.38
N TRP A 16 -6.48 -0.05 -14.52
CA TRP A 16 -7.16 0.85 -13.59
C TRP A 16 -6.74 2.31 -13.82
N SER A 17 -7.67 3.24 -13.62
CA SER A 17 -7.43 4.68 -13.85
C SER A 17 -7.05 5.45 -12.58
N GLY A 18 -7.01 4.80 -11.43
CA GLY A 18 -6.72 5.42 -10.14
C GLY A 18 -6.22 4.38 -9.14
N TYR A 19 -5.34 4.83 -8.25
CA TYR A 19 -4.66 3.97 -7.28
C TYR A 19 -4.77 4.57 -5.91
N VAL A 20 -5.03 3.71 -4.93
CA VAL A 20 -5.20 4.07 -3.53
C VAL A 20 -4.29 3.18 -2.70
N SER A 21 -3.79 3.72 -1.60
CA SER A 21 -3.06 2.95 -0.60
C SER A 21 -3.26 3.60 0.77
N SER A 22 -2.95 2.88 1.84
CA SER A 22 -2.79 3.51 3.15
C SER A 22 -1.66 4.54 3.12
N ALA A 23 -1.86 5.66 3.83
CA ALA A 23 -0.82 6.65 4.09
C ALA A 23 0.39 6.06 4.83
N LEU A 24 0.24 4.89 5.46
CA LEU A 24 1.34 4.11 6.02
C LEU A 24 2.44 3.79 4.98
N LEU A 25 2.04 3.57 3.71
CA LEU A 25 2.96 3.27 2.61
C LEU A 25 4.04 4.33 2.45
N LEU A 26 3.75 5.60 2.78
CA LEU A 26 4.75 6.67 2.74
C LEU A 26 5.95 6.35 3.64
N THR A 27 5.69 5.94 4.88
CA THR A 27 6.74 5.65 5.85
C THR A 27 7.48 4.37 5.47
N GLU A 28 6.76 3.36 4.99
CA GLU A 28 7.34 2.07 4.59
C GLU A 28 8.22 2.21 3.35
N ALA A 29 7.69 2.76 2.26
CA ALA A 29 8.40 2.88 1.00
C ALA A 29 9.61 3.81 1.11
N VAL A 30 9.44 5.01 1.70
CA VAL A 30 10.55 5.96 1.87
C VAL A 30 11.56 5.42 2.87
N GLY A 31 11.12 4.82 3.98
CA GLY A 31 12.00 4.25 4.98
C GLY A 31 12.81 3.06 4.45
N ALA A 32 12.20 2.20 3.64
CA ALA A 32 12.89 1.10 2.97
C ALA A 32 13.89 1.62 1.93
N ALA A 33 13.47 2.56 1.08
CA ALA A 33 14.32 3.14 0.03
C ALA A 33 15.52 3.90 0.61
N ALA A 34 15.33 4.63 1.72
CA ALA A 34 16.39 5.37 2.39
C ALA A 34 17.57 4.47 2.85
N ARG A 35 17.34 3.17 3.08
CA ARG A 35 18.40 2.21 3.40
C ARG A 35 19.40 2.03 2.26
N TYR A 36 19.00 2.35 1.03
CA TYR A 36 19.83 2.28 -0.17
C TYR A 36 20.39 3.64 -0.58
N GLY A 37 19.92 4.74 0.01
CA GLY A 37 20.44 6.09 -0.22
C GLY A 37 19.36 7.16 -0.34
N HIS A 38 19.75 8.42 -0.17
CA HIS A 38 18.83 9.57 -0.23
C HIS A 38 18.12 9.68 -1.58
N GLU A 39 18.82 9.44 -2.69
CA GLU A 39 18.25 9.48 -4.04
C GLU A 39 17.10 8.46 -4.24
N TYR A 40 17.20 7.29 -3.62
CA TYR A 40 16.14 6.27 -3.67
C TYR A 40 14.92 6.69 -2.84
N ALA A 41 15.13 7.34 -1.69
CA ALA A 41 14.04 7.88 -0.88
C ALA A 41 13.25 8.96 -1.63
N GLU A 42 13.94 9.85 -2.34
CA GLU A 42 13.30 10.86 -3.20
C GLU A 42 12.56 10.22 -4.38
N HIS A 43 13.15 9.19 -5.02
CA HIS A 43 12.47 8.45 -6.07
C HIS A 43 11.19 7.77 -5.57
N ALA A 44 11.22 7.18 -4.37
CA ALA A 44 10.04 6.60 -3.73
C ALA A 44 8.95 7.65 -3.46
N ARG A 45 9.33 8.84 -2.95
CA ARG A 45 8.38 9.95 -2.77
C ARG A 45 7.73 10.39 -4.07
N GLU A 46 8.51 10.46 -5.15
CA GLU A 46 7.99 10.82 -6.46
C GLU A 46 6.98 9.80 -6.96
N GLY A 47 7.31 8.50 -6.86
CA GLY A 47 6.41 7.42 -7.26
C GLY A 47 5.07 7.44 -6.51
N LEU A 48 5.08 7.81 -5.22
CA LEU A 48 3.86 7.89 -4.40
C LEU A 48 2.91 9.02 -4.81
N LYS A 49 3.35 10.04 -5.56
CA LYS A 49 2.46 11.13 -6.01
C LYS A 49 1.35 10.68 -6.95
N GLY A 50 1.52 9.52 -7.60
CA GLY A 50 0.49 8.92 -8.45
C GLY A 50 -0.63 8.22 -7.69
N LEU A 51 -0.53 8.11 -6.35
CA LEU A 51 -1.49 7.42 -5.51
C LEU A 51 -2.29 8.39 -4.65
N SER A 52 -3.56 8.08 -4.42
CA SER A 52 -4.34 8.66 -3.34
C SER A 52 -4.04 7.92 -2.03
N LEU A 53 -3.28 8.56 -1.14
CA LEU A 53 -2.97 8.01 0.17
C LEU A 53 -4.10 8.29 1.16
N LEU A 54 -4.77 7.25 1.62
CA LEU A 54 -5.87 7.35 2.59
C LEU A 54 -5.32 7.43 4.01
N PRO A 55 -5.86 8.32 4.86
CA PRO A 55 -5.39 8.47 6.24
C PRO A 55 -5.64 7.19 7.05
N VAL A 56 -4.71 6.87 7.95
CA VAL A 56 -4.93 5.88 9.00
C VAL A 56 -5.58 6.59 10.18
N ASP A 57 -6.90 6.62 10.20
CA ASP A 57 -7.68 7.19 11.28
C ASP A 57 -8.14 6.12 12.30
N GLN A 58 -8.87 6.55 13.32
CA GLN A 58 -9.36 5.66 14.37
C GLN A 58 -10.26 4.54 13.81
N GLY A 59 -11.08 4.84 12.79
CA GLY A 59 -11.97 3.85 12.19
C GLY A 59 -11.21 2.76 11.44
N VAL A 60 -10.14 3.14 10.73
CA VAL A 60 -9.21 2.17 10.11
C VAL A 60 -8.55 1.28 11.17
N LEU A 61 -8.11 1.85 12.29
CA LEU A 61 -7.44 1.09 13.35
C LEU A 61 -8.40 0.11 14.06
N GLU A 62 -9.63 0.53 14.32
CA GLU A 62 -10.67 -0.33 14.89
C GLU A 62 -11.01 -1.46 13.93
N LEU A 63 -11.23 -1.16 12.65
CA LEU A 63 -11.47 -2.18 11.64
C LEU A 63 -10.31 -3.17 11.55
N ALA A 64 -9.06 -2.69 11.54
CA ALA A 64 -7.88 -3.54 11.49
C ALA A 64 -7.77 -4.48 12.71
N ALA A 65 -8.18 -4.02 13.90
CA ALA A 65 -8.16 -4.82 15.12
C ALA A 65 -9.23 -5.93 15.13
N GLU A 66 -10.27 -5.81 14.32
CA GLU A 66 -11.37 -6.78 14.21
C GLU A 66 -11.20 -7.75 13.03
N LEU A 67 -10.16 -7.57 12.19
CA LEU A 67 -9.93 -8.44 11.04
C LEU A 67 -9.55 -9.87 11.44
N GLU A 68 -10.15 -10.83 10.75
CA GLU A 68 -9.82 -12.25 10.84
C GLU A 68 -9.30 -12.76 9.47
N PRO A 69 -8.33 -13.69 9.45
CA PRO A 69 -7.66 -14.27 10.62
C PRO A 69 -6.67 -13.32 11.29
N THR A 70 -6.58 -13.37 12.63
CA THR A 70 -5.61 -12.61 13.46
C THR A 70 -4.12 -12.92 13.19
N THR A 71 -3.80 -13.69 12.16
CA THR A 71 -2.44 -14.04 11.74
C THR A 71 -1.76 -12.94 10.92
N LEU A 72 -2.50 -11.96 10.40
CA LEU A 72 -1.94 -10.82 9.69
C LEU A 72 -1.06 -9.99 10.62
N ARG A 73 0.10 -9.55 10.11
CA ARG A 73 0.92 -8.57 10.84
C ARG A 73 0.16 -7.24 10.90
N SER A 74 0.40 -6.46 11.95
CA SER A 74 -0.39 -5.24 12.19
C SER A 74 -0.37 -4.24 11.03
N LEU A 75 0.75 -4.10 10.31
CA LEU A 75 0.84 -3.20 9.15
C LEU A 75 0.00 -3.71 7.97
N ASP A 76 0.04 -5.01 7.71
CA ASP A 76 -0.77 -5.65 6.67
C ASP A 76 -2.27 -5.54 6.99
N ALA A 77 -2.64 -5.73 8.26
CA ALA A 77 -4.00 -5.54 8.73
C ALA A 77 -4.48 -4.08 8.55
N ILE A 78 -3.61 -3.09 8.81
CA ILE A 78 -3.93 -1.67 8.58
C ILE A 78 -4.11 -1.38 7.09
N HIS A 79 -3.25 -1.92 6.21
CA HIS A 79 -3.42 -1.77 4.76
C HIS A 79 -4.73 -2.38 4.27
N LEU A 80 -5.03 -3.60 4.71
CA LEU A 80 -6.28 -4.29 4.36
C LEU A 80 -7.50 -3.52 4.87
N ALA A 81 -7.50 -3.08 6.13
CA ALA A 81 -8.58 -2.26 6.69
C ALA A 81 -8.74 -0.94 5.93
N THR A 82 -7.63 -0.30 5.54
CA THR A 82 -7.68 0.92 4.72
C THR A 82 -8.31 0.65 3.35
N ALA A 83 -8.00 -0.47 2.71
CA ALA A 83 -8.62 -0.85 1.45
C ALA A 83 -10.12 -1.15 1.62
N LEU A 84 -10.49 -1.89 2.67
CA LEU A 84 -11.88 -2.25 2.95
C LEU A 84 -12.75 -1.03 3.31
N SER A 85 -12.18 0.05 3.86
CA SER A 85 -12.93 1.27 4.17
C SER A 85 -13.51 1.98 2.93
N LEU A 86 -12.99 1.68 1.74
CA LEU A 86 -13.53 2.15 0.46
C LEU A 86 -14.86 1.49 0.07
N GLY A 87 -15.21 0.35 0.67
CA GLY A 87 -16.44 -0.36 0.39
C GLY A 87 -16.62 -0.67 -1.10
N THR A 88 -17.69 -0.16 -1.71
CA THR A 88 -18.01 -0.40 -3.13
C THR A 88 -17.11 0.32 -4.12
N ASP A 89 -16.32 1.29 -3.66
CA ASP A 89 -15.36 2.02 -4.50
C ASP A 89 -14.06 1.23 -4.68
N LEU A 90 -13.85 0.15 -3.90
CA LEU A 90 -12.71 -0.74 -4.06
C LEU A 90 -12.90 -1.63 -5.30
N GLY A 91 -12.08 -1.38 -6.33
CA GLY A 91 -12.06 -2.23 -7.53
C GLY A 91 -11.34 -3.56 -7.30
N VAL A 92 -10.07 -3.50 -6.93
CA VAL A 92 -9.23 -4.67 -6.61
C VAL A 92 -8.21 -4.30 -5.55
N LEU A 93 -7.87 -5.26 -4.69
CA LEU A 93 -6.70 -5.17 -3.81
C LEU A 93 -5.56 -5.96 -4.44
N VAL A 94 -4.45 -5.28 -4.72
CA VAL A 94 -3.21 -5.91 -5.17
C VAL A 94 -2.23 -5.91 -4.01
N ALA A 95 -1.83 -7.09 -3.56
CA ALA A 95 -0.80 -7.29 -2.56
C ALA A 95 0.02 -8.51 -2.98
N TYR A 96 1.32 -8.46 -2.72
CA TYR A 96 2.23 -9.56 -2.92
C TYR A 96 3.28 -9.52 -1.81
N ASP A 97 3.51 -10.68 -1.23
CA ASP A 97 4.68 -11.03 -0.44
C ASP A 97 5.41 -12.17 -1.15
N GLU A 98 6.61 -12.52 -0.68
CA GLU A 98 7.21 -13.82 -1.01
C GLU A 98 6.53 -14.95 -0.23
#